data_AF-A0AAU7LEE5-F1
#
_entry.id   AF-A0AAU7LEE5-F1
#
_cell.length_a   1.000
_cell.length_b   1.000
_cell.length_c   1.000
_cell.angle_alpha   90.00
_cell.angle_beta   90.00
_cell.angle_gamma   90.00
#
_symmetry.space_group_name_H-M   'P 1'
#
loop_
_entity.id
_entity.type
_entity.pdbx_description
1 polymer ?
#
loop_
_entity_poly.entity_id
_entity_poly.type
_entity_poly.pdbx_seq_one_letter_code
_entity_poly.pdbx_strand_id
1 'polypeptide(L)'
;MAQSQGALALSQSPYTFEGHPVRIFVRDGEPWFAAADVCRVLKLTNSRMALKALDDDEKGVSSTDTLGGPQTVAIISRPGLDTLVLRCRDAIKPGTLPHRFRRWVTHEVLPSIRRTGMYAAPARVTLAQTMAAEVAAIAYRTVLQAVLAGAEDIEGSRWTFGLRQAPSGRGEQGYEPWASALPRGAIIGTLDRLAEMIATPNGLTPTDADLVKLGRACLDRLNQHISHRAQR
;
A
#
# COMPACT_ATOMS: atom_id res chain seq x y z
N MET A 1 -15.37 -23.73 10.21
CA MET A 1 -15.26 -22.27 10.25
C MET A 1 -13.88 -21.90 10.77
N ALA A 2 -12.98 -21.47 9.89
CA ALA A 2 -11.74 -20.78 10.25
C ALA A 2 -11.45 -19.84 9.07
N GLN A 3 -11.80 -18.57 9.23
CA GLN A 3 -11.53 -17.54 8.21
C GLN A 3 -10.03 -17.26 8.22
N SER A 4 -9.36 -17.56 7.11
CA SER A 4 -8.01 -17.08 6.84
C SER A 4 -8.10 -15.57 6.54
N GLN A 5 -7.84 -14.73 7.54
CA GLN A 5 -7.59 -13.32 7.29
C GLN A 5 -6.24 -13.21 6.57
N GLY A 6 -6.29 -12.92 5.28
CA GLY A 6 -5.13 -12.58 4.48
C GLY A 6 -4.52 -11.28 5.02
N ALA A 7 -3.37 -11.40 5.69
CA ALA A 7 -2.52 -10.26 5.96
C ALA A 7 -2.10 -9.69 4.60
N LEU A 8 -2.47 -8.44 4.32
CA LEU A 8 -1.94 -7.70 3.17
C LEU A 8 -0.41 -7.63 3.34
N ALA A 9 0.30 -8.48 2.61
CA ALA A 9 1.74 -8.42 2.48
C ALA A 9 2.08 -7.17 1.66
N LEU A 10 2.16 -6.01 2.32
CA LEU A 10 2.88 -4.89 1.76
C LEU A 10 4.32 -5.37 1.57
N SER A 11 4.80 -5.35 0.33
CA SER A 11 6.20 -5.63 -0.01
C SER A 11 7.09 -4.65 0.73
N GLN A 12 7.57 -5.07 1.91
CA GLN A 12 8.35 -4.25 2.82
C GLN A 12 9.79 -4.20 2.33
N SER A 13 10.19 -3.06 1.76
CA SER A 13 11.60 -2.69 1.84
C SER A 13 11.96 -2.61 3.32
N PRO A 14 13.00 -3.33 3.80
CA PRO A 14 13.35 -3.32 5.20
C PRO A 14 13.70 -1.89 5.61
N TYR A 15 13.15 -1.44 6.73
CA TYR A 15 13.51 -0.14 7.29
C TYR A 15 14.96 -0.20 7.76
N THR A 16 15.80 0.74 7.33
CA THR A 16 17.23 0.67 7.66
C THR A 16 17.56 1.62 8.79
N PHE A 17 17.91 1.07 9.96
CA PHE A 17 18.46 1.81 11.09
C PHE A 17 19.98 1.73 11.06
N GLU A 18 20.69 2.81 10.74
CA GLU A 18 22.18 2.86 10.74
C GLU A 18 22.84 1.68 10.00
N GLY A 19 22.29 1.27 8.85
CA GLY A 19 22.78 0.13 8.06
C GLY A 19 22.23 -1.23 8.51
N HIS A 20 21.44 -1.29 9.59
CA HIS A 20 20.73 -2.47 10.04
C HIS A 20 19.31 -2.52 9.47
N PRO A 21 18.98 -3.49 8.61
CA PRO A 21 17.58 -3.69 8.19
C PRO A 21 16.73 -4.14 9.38
N VAL A 22 15.54 -3.58 9.53
CA VAL A 22 14.56 -3.88 10.57
C VAL A 22 13.21 -4.05 9.88
N ARG A 23 12.74 -5.29 9.79
CA ARG A 23 11.42 -5.60 9.21
C ARG A 23 10.32 -5.36 10.24
N ILE A 24 9.22 -4.75 9.81
CA ILE A 24 8.09 -4.37 10.66
C ILE A 24 6.79 -4.83 10.01
N PHE A 25 6.16 -5.83 10.59
CA PHE A 25 4.87 -6.37 10.18
C PHE A 25 3.73 -5.59 10.85
N VAL A 26 2.60 -5.45 10.18
CA VAL A 26 1.38 -4.91 10.79
C VAL A 26 0.43 -6.06 11.04
N ARG A 27 0.02 -6.25 12.30
CA ARG A 27 -0.91 -7.29 12.72
C ARG A 27 -1.95 -6.64 13.63
N ASP A 28 -3.23 -6.80 13.27
CA ASP A 28 -4.35 -6.22 14.00
C ASP A 28 -4.23 -4.70 14.21
N GLY A 29 -3.64 -4.00 13.23
CA GLY A 29 -3.41 -2.55 13.28
C GLY A 29 -2.19 -2.13 14.12
N GLU A 30 -1.52 -3.05 14.80
CA GLU A 30 -0.35 -2.78 15.63
C GLU A 30 0.95 -3.23 14.95
N PRO A 31 2.09 -2.55 15.20
CA PRO A 31 3.36 -2.93 14.63
C PRO A 31 4.03 -4.07 15.41
N TRP A 32 4.56 -5.02 14.65
CA TRP A 32 5.34 -6.16 15.11
C TRP A 32 6.70 -6.17 14.42
N PHE A 33 7.75 -6.48 15.15
CA PHE A 33 9.13 -6.36 14.67
C PHE A 33 9.72 -7.75 14.44
N ALA A 34 10.50 -7.94 13.37
CA ALA A 34 11.27 -9.17 13.21
C ALA A 34 12.24 -9.36 14.38
N ALA A 35 12.06 -10.42 15.15
CA ALA A 35 12.83 -10.69 16.36
C ALA A 35 14.34 -10.76 16.09
N ALA A 36 14.73 -11.40 14.99
CA ALA A 36 16.12 -11.53 14.59
C ALA A 36 16.79 -10.19 14.30
N ASP A 37 16.05 -9.26 13.69
CA ASP A 37 16.56 -7.93 13.35
C ASP A 37 16.76 -7.10 14.62
N VAL A 38 15.78 -7.12 15.52
CA VAL A 38 15.86 -6.47 16.83
C VAL A 38 17.01 -7.01 17.67
N CYS A 39 17.13 -8.34 17.79
CA CYS A 39 18.20 -8.97 18.57
C CYS A 39 19.59 -8.60 18.03
N ARG A 40 19.74 -8.52 16.69
CA ARG A 40 21.00 -8.11 16.05
C ARG A 40 21.37 -6.68 16.40
N VAL A 41 20.43 -5.73 16.36
CA VAL A 41 20.71 -4.32 16.71
C VAL A 41 20.98 -4.15 18.20
N LEU A 42 20.23 -4.87 19.05
CA LEU A 42 20.42 -4.88 20.50
C LEU A 42 21.66 -5.69 20.95
N LYS A 43 22.40 -6.29 20.01
CA LYS A 43 23.55 -7.17 20.27
C LYS A 43 23.24 -8.35 21.21
N LEU A 44 22.01 -8.85 21.15
CA LEU A 44 21.57 -10.04 21.88
C LEU A 44 22.02 -11.28 21.08
N THR A 45 23.08 -11.94 21.54
CA THR A 45 23.71 -13.08 20.84
C THR A 45 22.87 -14.35 20.84
N ASN A 46 21.97 -14.51 21.82
CA ASN A 46 21.07 -15.66 21.91
C ASN A 46 19.61 -15.23 21.75
N SER A 47 19.18 -15.05 20.50
CA SER A 47 17.80 -14.63 20.17
C SER A 47 16.74 -15.60 20.69
N ARG A 48 17.02 -16.91 20.77
CA ARG A 48 16.08 -17.89 21.35
C ARG A 48 15.85 -17.65 22.83
N MET A 49 16.92 -17.38 23.58
CA MET A 49 16.82 -17.06 25.00
C MET A 49 16.12 -15.72 25.22
N ALA A 50 16.42 -14.72 24.38
CA ALA A 50 15.74 -13.42 24.42
C ALA A 50 14.22 -13.58 24.23
N LEU A 51 13.80 -14.38 23.24
CA LEU A 51 12.38 -14.65 22.98
C LEU A 51 11.69 -15.50 24.05
N LYS A 52 12.42 -16.40 24.72
CA LYS A 52 11.87 -17.17 25.86
C LYS A 52 11.53 -16.28 27.06
N ALA A 53 12.14 -15.11 27.15
CA ALA A 53 11.91 -14.16 28.23
C ALA A 53 10.70 -13.26 28.02
N LEU A 54 10.02 -13.40 26.87
CA LEU A 54 8.81 -12.68 26.50
C LEU A 54 7.58 -13.53 26.80
N ASP A 55 6.50 -12.86 27.19
CA ASP A 55 5.21 -13.49 27.38
C ASP A 55 4.63 -13.98 26.04
N ASP A 56 3.63 -14.86 26.08
CA ASP A 56 3.11 -15.51 24.87
C ASP A 56 2.37 -14.53 23.95
N ASP A 57 1.81 -13.44 24.48
CA ASP A 57 1.20 -12.35 23.72
C ASP A 57 2.22 -11.36 23.15
N GLU A 58 3.46 -11.40 23.63
CA GLU A 58 4.54 -10.52 23.17
C GLU A 58 5.33 -11.07 21.97
N LYS A 59 5.07 -12.32 21.59
CA LYS A 59 5.79 -13.04 20.53
C LYS A 59 4.85 -13.79 19.58
N GLY A 60 5.29 -13.99 18.35
CA GLY A 60 4.50 -14.66 17.34
C GLY A 60 5.33 -15.06 16.12
N VAL A 61 4.63 -15.52 15.08
CA VAL A 61 5.24 -15.90 13.81
C VAL A 61 4.48 -15.23 12.67
N SER A 62 5.21 -14.68 11.69
CA SER A 62 4.66 -14.16 10.44
C SER A 62 5.31 -14.84 9.24
N SER A 63 4.59 -14.93 8.12
CA SER A 63 5.19 -15.36 6.85
C SER A 63 5.86 -14.18 6.15
N THR A 64 6.91 -14.44 5.39
CA THR A 64 7.59 -13.48 4.51
C THR A 64 8.00 -14.20 3.24
N ASP A 65 7.68 -13.63 2.08
CA ASP A 65 8.12 -14.19 0.80
C ASP A 65 9.60 -13.85 0.57
N THR A 66 10.39 -14.89 0.30
CA THR A 66 11.79 -14.78 -0.09
C THR A 66 12.01 -15.39 -1.47
N LEU A 67 13.16 -15.15 -2.07
CA LEU A 67 13.55 -15.78 -3.35
C LEU A 67 13.50 -17.32 -3.30
N GLY A 68 13.54 -17.93 -2.10
CA GLY A 68 13.38 -19.37 -1.87
C GLY A 68 11.98 -19.81 -1.45
N GLY A 69 10.96 -18.95 -1.56
CA GLY A 69 9.59 -19.21 -1.14
C GLY A 69 9.21 -18.61 0.22
N PRO A 70 8.00 -18.92 0.72
CA PRO A 70 7.48 -18.37 1.98
C PRO A 70 8.28 -18.89 3.17
N GLN A 71 8.85 -17.98 3.95
CA GLN A 71 9.57 -18.26 5.19
C GLN A 71 8.82 -17.75 6.41
N THR A 72 8.79 -18.54 7.48
CA THR A 72 8.26 -18.13 8.77
C THR A 72 9.32 -17.38 9.58
N VAL A 73 8.97 -16.17 10.01
CA VAL A 73 9.82 -15.26 10.77
C VAL A 73 9.21 -15.06 12.15
N ALA A 74 10.02 -15.24 13.20
CA ALA A 74 9.63 -14.88 14.55
C ALA A 74 9.49 -13.35 14.67
N ILE A 75 8.35 -12.91 15.20
CA ILE A 75 8.03 -11.50 15.38
C ILE A 75 7.75 -11.20 16.85
N ILE A 76 8.02 -9.98 17.28
CA ILE A 76 7.73 -9.48 18.63
C ILE A 76 6.82 -8.26 18.55
N SER A 77 5.90 -8.15 19.49
CA SER A 77 5.02 -6.99 19.61
C SER A 77 5.81 -5.79 20.15
N ARG A 78 5.18 -4.61 20.21
CA ARG A 78 5.76 -3.44 20.86
C ARG A 78 6.10 -3.69 22.35
N PRO A 79 5.19 -4.23 23.19
CA PRO A 79 5.55 -4.64 24.55
C PRO A 79 6.77 -5.57 24.60
N GLY A 80 6.83 -6.58 23.72
CA GLY A 80 7.98 -7.48 23.63
C GLY A 80 9.29 -6.77 23.27
N LEU A 81 9.25 -5.81 22.34
CA LEU A 81 10.39 -4.94 22.04
C LEU A 81 10.83 -4.15 23.26
N ASP A 82 9.89 -3.53 23.98
CA ASP A 82 10.17 -2.74 25.18
C ASP A 82 10.81 -3.63 26.26
N THR A 83 10.30 -4.86 26.46
CA THR A 83 10.89 -5.87 27.36
C THR A 83 12.33 -6.20 26.99
N LEU A 84 12.64 -6.44 25.70
CA LEU A 84 14.02 -6.71 25.25
C LEU A 84 14.94 -5.50 25.43
N VAL A 85 14.45 -4.29 25.15
CA VAL A 85 15.19 -3.04 25.34
C VAL A 85 15.51 -2.81 26.82
N LEU A 86 14.55 -3.01 27.73
CA LEU A 86 14.75 -2.85 29.17
C LEU A 86 15.77 -3.83 29.75
N ARG A 87 15.82 -5.06 29.21
CA ARG A 87 16.82 -6.07 29.59
C ARG A 87 18.20 -5.83 28.98
N CYS A 88 18.31 -5.00 27.94
CA CYS A 88 19.57 -4.66 27.30
C CYS A 88 20.26 -3.52 28.07
N ARG A 89 21.29 -3.86 28.86
CA ARG A 89 22.09 -2.87 29.63
C ARG A 89 22.69 -1.77 28.76
N ASP A 90 23.01 -2.05 27.51
CA ASP A 90 23.56 -1.05 26.60
C ASP A 90 22.48 -0.11 26.04
N ALA A 91 21.20 -0.50 26.03
CA ALA A 91 20.11 0.32 25.52
C ALA A 91 19.76 1.54 26.40
N ILE A 92 20.29 1.60 27.62
CA ILE A 92 20.21 2.77 28.51
C ILE A 92 21.47 3.64 28.50
N LYS A 93 22.59 3.15 27.96
CA LYS A 93 23.86 3.88 27.91
C LYS A 93 23.87 4.82 26.70
N PRO A 94 23.95 6.16 26.89
CA PRO A 94 24.01 7.10 25.78
C PRO A 94 25.17 6.78 24.81
N GLY A 95 24.92 6.93 23.51
CA GLY A 95 25.94 6.74 22.48
C GLY A 95 26.17 5.29 22.04
N THR A 96 25.56 4.28 22.67
CA THR A 96 25.62 2.90 22.17
C THR A 96 24.64 2.68 21.01
N LEU A 97 24.90 1.67 20.18
CA LEU A 97 23.99 1.26 19.10
C LEU A 97 22.59 0.86 19.64
N PRO A 98 22.46 0.03 20.70
CA PRO A 98 21.15 -0.29 21.27
C PRO A 98 20.39 0.92 21.81
N HIS A 99 21.08 1.91 22.40
CA HIS A 99 20.45 3.13 22.90
C HIS A 99 19.91 4.01 21.76
N ARG A 100 20.69 4.18 20.68
CA ARG A 100 20.23 4.91 19.49
C ARG A 100 19.06 4.20 18.82
N PHE A 101 19.10 2.87 18.75
CA PHE A 101 17.99 2.07 18.22
C PHE A 101 16.71 2.27 19.03
N ARG A 102 16.78 2.19 20.37
CA ARG A 102 15.65 2.51 21.23
C ARG A 102 15.06 3.88 20.90
N ARG A 103 15.91 4.92 20.85
CA ARG A 103 15.46 6.28 20.54
C ARG A 103 14.82 6.38 19.17
N TRP A 104 15.42 5.77 18.16
CA TRP A 104 14.87 5.75 16.80
C TRP A 104 13.48 5.12 16.77
N VAL A 105 13.30 3.95 17.39
CA VAL A 105 11.98 3.31 17.43
C VAL A 105 10.96 4.20 18.17
N THR A 106 11.32 4.77 19.33
CA THR A 106 10.37 5.53 20.15
C THR A 106 10.05 6.92 19.62
N HIS A 107 10.99 7.59 18.94
CA HIS A 107 10.81 8.97 18.48
C HIS A 107 10.47 9.09 17.00
N GLU A 108 10.83 8.11 16.18
CA GLU A 108 10.59 8.17 14.73
C GLU A 108 9.59 7.12 14.28
N VAL A 109 9.87 5.84 14.54
CA VAL A 109 9.08 4.73 13.99
C VAL A 109 7.67 4.71 14.56
N LEU A 110 7.53 4.56 15.89
CA LEU A 110 6.22 4.42 16.52
C LEU A 110 5.34 5.67 16.35
N PRO A 111 5.86 6.91 16.50
CA PRO A 111 5.06 8.10 16.25
C PRO A 111 4.62 8.22 14.78
N SER A 112 5.46 7.81 13.83
CA SER A 112 5.08 7.79 12.41
C SER A 112 3.96 6.79 12.16
N ILE A 113 4.12 5.54 12.60
CA ILE A 113 3.10 4.50 12.40
C ILE A 113 1.74 4.95 12.97
N ARG A 114 1.73 5.54 14.17
CA ARG A 114 0.50 6.06 14.77
C ARG A 114 -0.15 7.20 13.99
N ARG A 115 0.64 8.09 13.36
CA ARG A 115 0.12 9.23 12.59
C ARG A 115 -0.36 8.84 11.20
N THR A 116 0.38 7.96 10.52
CA THR A 116 0.18 7.68 9.10
C THR A 116 -0.34 6.27 8.81
N GLY A 117 -0.50 5.42 9.83
CA GLY A 117 -0.84 4.00 9.66
C GLY A 117 0.31 3.15 9.11
N MET A 118 1.45 3.77 8.80
CA MET A 118 2.65 3.12 8.29
C MET A 118 3.90 3.90 8.70
N TYR A 119 5.06 3.25 8.76
CA TYR A 119 6.34 3.95 8.71
C TYR A 119 6.80 3.95 7.26
N ALA A 120 7.33 5.06 6.76
CA ALA A 120 7.92 5.12 5.44
C ALA A 120 9.13 6.05 5.48
N ALA A 121 10.13 5.79 4.63
CA ALA A 121 11.28 6.67 4.52
C ALA A 121 10.81 8.10 4.22
N PRO A 122 11.41 9.15 4.81
CA PRO A 122 10.96 10.53 4.66
C PRO A 122 10.72 10.94 3.20
N ALA A 123 11.63 10.55 2.29
CA ALA A 123 11.50 10.84 0.86
C ALA A 123 10.24 10.22 0.22
N ARG A 124 9.84 9.00 0.61
CA ARG A 124 8.62 8.36 0.11
C ARG A 124 7.36 9.01 0.69
N VAL A 125 7.41 9.41 1.96
CA VAL A 125 6.31 10.18 2.58
C VAL A 125 6.13 11.51 1.86
N THR A 126 7.22 12.24 1.62
CA THR A 126 7.20 13.49 0.87
C THR A 126 6.67 13.30 -0.54
N LEU A 127 7.14 12.29 -1.27
CA LEU A 127 6.63 11.98 -2.61
C LEU A 127 5.12 11.71 -2.59
N ALA A 128 4.64 10.86 -1.68
CA ALA A 128 3.22 10.55 -1.56
C ALA A 128 2.38 11.80 -1.22
N GLN A 129 2.88 12.66 -0.33
CA GLN A 129 2.23 13.92 0.02
C GLN A 129 2.17 14.88 -1.17
N THR A 130 3.26 15.03 -1.93
CA THR A 130 3.30 15.86 -3.14
C THR A 130 2.31 15.34 -4.18
N MET A 131 2.31 14.04 -4.46
CA MET A 131 1.37 13.44 -5.40
C MET A 131 -0.09 13.62 -4.94
N ALA A 132 -0.37 13.42 -3.65
CA ALA A 132 -1.71 13.63 -3.11
C ALA A 132 -2.16 15.09 -3.21
N ALA A 133 -1.26 16.04 -2.92
CA ALA A 133 -1.53 17.48 -3.04
C ALA A 133 -1.79 17.89 -4.50
N GLU A 134 -1.02 17.36 -5.45
CA GLU A 134 -1.24 17.58 -6.88
C GLU A 134 -2.62 17.07 -7.32
N VAL A 135 -2.98 15.83 -6.95
CA VAL A 135 -4.30 15.25 -7.26
C VAL A 135 -5.42 16.06 -6.63
N ALA A 136 -5.27 16.51 -5.39
CA ALA A 136 -6.27 17.34 -4.72
C ALA A 136 -6.44 18.71 -5.40
N ALA A 137 -5.33 19.35 -5.79
CA ALA A 137 -5.37 20.62 -6.52
C ALA A 137 -6.05 20.48 -7.88
N ILE A 138 -5.81 19.36 -8.57
CA ILE A 138 -6.48 19.02 -9.83
C ILE A 138 -7.97 18.83 -9.61
N ALA A 139 -8.37 17.99 -8.64
CA ALA A 139 -9.77 17.74 -8.34
C ALA A 139 -10.50 19.04 -7.99
N TYR A 140 -9.90 19.90 -7.16
CA TYR A 140 -10.44 21.21 -6.85
C TYR A 140 -10.63 22.07 -8.10
N ARG A 141 -9.58 22.21 -8.94
CA ARG A 141 -9.63 23.05 -10.14
C ARG A 141 -10.67 22.56 -11.13
N THR A 142 -10.76 21.25 -11.32
CA THR A 142 -11.78 20.60 -12.14
C THR A 142 -13.18 20.95 -11.66
N VAL A 143 -13.47 20.73 -10.38
CA VAL A 143 -14.81 20.96 -9.82
C VAL A 143 -15.14 22.45 -9.93
N LEU A 144 -14.19 23.32 -9.59
CA LEU A 144 -14.33 24.77 -9.74
C LEU A 144 -14.65 25.16 -11.19
N GLN A 145 -13.93 24.63 -12.18
CA GLN A 145 -14.18 24.92 -13.59
C GLN A 145 -15.55 24.42 -14.06
N ALA A 146 -15.96 23.21 -13.65
CA ALA A 146 -17.26 22.66 -13.99
C ALA A 146 -18.41 23.50 -13.40
N VAL A 147 -18.26 23.93 -12.14
CA VAL A 147 -19.22 24.83 -11.46
C VAL A 147 -19.30 26.17 -12.21
N LEU A 148 -18.15 26.78 -12.53
CA LEU A 148 -18.11 28.07 -13.23
C LEU A 148 -18.62 27.98 -14.68
N ALA A 149 -18.49 26.83 -15.33
CA ALA A 149 -19.01 26.58 -16.67
C ALA A 149 -20.52 26.30 -16.70
N GLY A 150 -21.20 26.34 -15.54
CA GLY A 150 -22.65 26.15 -15.44
C GLY A 150 -23.09 24.70 -15.58
N ALA A 151 -22.28 23.74 -15.11
CA ALA A 151 -22.70 22.34 -15.06
C ALA A 151 -24.03 22.23 -14.29
N GLU A 152 -25.07 21.72 -14.96
CA GLU A 152 -26.37 21.45 -14.33
C GLU A 152 -26.22 20.31 -13.30
N ASP A 153 -26.93 20.41 -12.17
CA ASP A 153 -27.09 19.34 -11.17
C ASP A 153 -25.80 18.93 -10.41
N ILE A 154 -25.06 19.91 -9.87
CA ILE A 154 -23.83 19.69 -9.09
C ILE A 154 -24.11 18.89 -7.80
N GLU A 155 -25.28 19.08 -7.18
CA GLU A 155 -25.71 18.35 -5.98
C GLU A 155 -26.03 16.89 -6.33
N GLY A 156 -25.10 15.98 -6.03
CA GLY A 156 -25.26 14.54 -6.24
C GLY A 156 -24.56 13.97 -7.49
N SER A 157 -23.93 14.83 -8.30
CA SER A 157 -23.12 14.41 -9.43
C SER A 157 -21.83 13.70 -8.96
N ARG A 158 -21.55 12.53 -9.53
CA ARG A 158 -20.28 11.80 -9.32
C ARG A 158 -19.31 12.15 -10.44
N TRP A 159 -18.04 12.36 -10.11
CA TRP A 159 -17.03 12.78 -11.08
C TRP A 159 -15.84 11.83 -11.06
N THR A 160 -15.26 11.59 -12.24
CA THR A 160 -13.93 11.01 -12.37
C THR A 160 -12.94 12.10 -12.72
N PHE A 161 -11.77 12.04 -12.10
CA PHE A 161 -10.62 12.88 -12.42
C PHE A 161 -9.36 12.02 -12.46
N GLY A 162 -8.37 12.45 -13.22
CA GLY A 162 -7.11 11.73 -13.34
C GLY A 162 -6.04 12.53 -14.05
N LEU A 163 -4.90 11.89 -14.21
CA LEU A 163 -3.73 12.40 -14.93
C LEU A 163 -3.55 11.57 -16.20
N ARG A 164 -3.49 12.24 -17.36
CA ARG A 164 -3.06 11.60 -18.62
C ARG A 164 -1.63 12.02 -18.92
N GLN A 165 -0.82 11.13 -19.48
CA GLN A 165 0.51 11.51 -19.94
C GLN A 165 0.36 12.50 -21.11
N ALA A 166 1.00 13.67 -21.01
CA ALA A 166 1.01 14.60 -22.12
C ALA A 166 1.69 13.93 -23.33
N PRO A 167 1.18 14.14 -24.57
CA PRO A 167 1.84 13.63 -25.75
C PRO A 167 3.30 14.10 -25.75
N SER A 168 4.23 13.18 -26.01
CA SER A 168 5.67 13.46 -26.01
C SER A 168 6.06 14.40 -27.15
N GLY A 169 5.80 15.69 -26.98
CA GLY A 169 6.10 16.75 -27.93
C GLY A 169 6.75 17.92 -27.22
N ARG A 170 8.06 18.04 -27.39
CA ARG A 170 8.94 19.14 -26.92
C ARG A 170 8.92 19.42 -25.41
N GLY A 171 9.83 18.75 -24.70
CA GLY A 171 10.57 19.38 -23.60
C GLY A 171 10.09 19.15 -22.17
N GLU A 172 8.80 18.89 -21.94
CA GLU A 172 8.29 18.62 -20.59
C GLU A 172 7.57 17.27 -20.55
N GLN A 173 8.14 16.31 -19.81
CA GLN A 173 7.39 15.13 -19.37
C GLN A 173 6.39 15.59 -18.31
N GLY A 174 5.23 16.05 -18.76
CA GLY A 174 4.13 16.49 -17.90
C GLY A 174 2.97 15.50 -17.89
N TYR A 175 2.18 15.55 -16.83
CA TYR A 175 0.86 14.95 -16.80
C TYR A 175 -0.20 16.04 -16.96
N GLU A 176 -1.16 15.82 -17.86
CA GLU A 176 -2.31 16.70 -18.02
C GLU A 176 -3.48 16.19 -17.16
N PRO A 177 -4.03 17.03 -16.27
CA PRO A 177 -5.24 16.68 -15.56
C PRO A 177 -6.44 16.63 -16.49
N TRP A 178 -7.33 15.68 -16.25
CA TRP A 178 -8.63 15.61 -16.92
C TRP A 178 -9.72 15.26 -15.93
N ALA A 179 -10.96 15.57 -16.31
CA ALA A 179 -12.13 15.17 -15.57
C ALA A 179 -13.37 15.01 -16.44
N SER A 180 -14.30 14.19 -15.96
CA SER A 180 -15.57 13.94 -16.63
C SER A 180 -16.66 13.60 -15.61
N ALA A 181 -17.88 14.06 -15.87
CA ALA A 181 -19.05 13.72 -15.08
C ALA A 181 -19.48 12.28 -15.38
N LEU A 182 -19.80 11.52 -14.34
CA LEU A 182 -20.34 10.18 -14.49
C LEU A 182 -21.87 10.25 -14.59
N PRO A 183 -22.46 9.57 -15.59
CA PRO A 183 -23.91 9.40 -15.63
C PRO A 183 -24.44 8.73 -14.35
N ARG A 184 -25.72 9.02 -14.02
CA ARG A 184 -26.41 8.29 -12.95
C ARG A 184 -26.42 6.79 -13.29
N GLY A 185 -26.11 5.95 -12.31
CA GLY A 185 -25.99 4.50 -12.50
C GLY A 185 -24.67 4.01 -13.10
N ALA A 186 -23.74 4.90 -13.49
CA ALA A 186 -22.42 4.48 -13.95
C ALA A 186 -21.62 3.75 -12.84
N ILE A 187 -20.84 2.75 -13.24
CA ILE A 187 -19.98 1.93 -12.39
C ILE A 187 -18.55 2.05 -12.88
N ILE A 188 -17.60 2.18 -11.96
CA ILE A 188 -16.16 2.22 -12.26
C ILE A 188 -15.52 0.97 -11.64
N GLY A 189 -14.73 0.27 -12.45
CA GLY A 189 -14.01 -0.92 -12.02
C GLY A 189 -12.95 -1.32 -13.03
N THR A 190 -12.19 -2.36 -12.71
CA THR A 190 -11.27 -3.02 -13.65
C THR A 190 -12.04 -3.85 -14.68
N LEU A 191 -11.40 -4.21 -15.79
CA LEU A 191 -12.00 -5.09 -16.79
C LEU A 191 -12.35 -6.47 -16.19
N ASP A 192 -11.50 -7.00 -15.32
CA ASP A 192 -11.75 -8.27 -14.61
C ASP A 192 -12.99 -8.16 -13.72
N ARG A 193 -13.12 -7.07 -12.96
CA ARG A 193 -14.29 -6.82 -12.12
C ARG A 193 -15.57 -6.67 -12.95
N LEU A 194 -15.49 -6.07 -14.14
CA LEU A 194 -16.63 -5.98 -15.05
C LEU A 194 -17.10 -7.39 -15.49
N ALA A 195 -16.15 -8.27 -15.85
CA ALA A 195 -16.47 -9.64 -16.25
C ALA A 195 -17.13 -10.42 -15.10
N GLU A 196 -16.59 -10.33 -13.89
CA GLU A 196 -17.18 -10.93 -12.68
C GLU A 196 -18.60 -10.40 -12.43
N MET A 197 -18.79 -9.08 -12.52
CA MET A 197 -20.09 -8.45 -12.29
C MET A 197 -21.15 -8.86 -13.32
N ILE A 198 -20.77 -9.07 -14.58
CA ILE A 198 -21.68 -9.56 -15.63
C ILE A 198 -22.03 -11.05 -15.40
N ALA A 199 -21.06 -11.85 -14.93
CA ALA A 199 -21.27 -13.29 -14.71
C ALA A 199 -22.05 -13.63 -13.44
N THR A 200 -22.11 -12.72 -12.47
CA THR A 200 -22.74 -12.96 -11.16
C THR A 200 -24.26 -12.74 -11.22
N PRO A 201 -25.09 -13.70 -10.78
CA PRO A 201 -26.53 -13.48 -10.61
C PRO A 201 -26.79 -12.32 -9.64
N ASN A 202 -27.55 -11.31 -10.07
CA ASN A 202 -27.78 -10.03 -9.36
C ASN A 202 -26.59 -9.05 -9.32
N GLY A 203 -25.58 -9.23 -10.18
CA GLY A 203 -24.50 -8.27 -10.37
C GLY A 203 -24.91 -7.10 -11.27
N LEU A 204 -24.18 -6.88 -12.36
CA LEU A 204 -24.62 -5.95 -13.40
C LEU A 204 -25.78 -6.60 -14.17
N THR A 205 -26.84 -5.85 -14.46
CA THR A 205 -27.96 -6.32 -15.29
C THR A 205 -27.97 -5.59 -16.65
N PRO A 206 -26.95 -5.79 -17.51
CA PRO A 206 -26.91 -5.20 -18.84
C PRO A 206 -28.04 -5.78 -19.70
N THR A 207 -28.52 -5.00 -20.66
CA THR A 207 -29.48 -5.52 -21.64
C THR A 207 -28.78 -6.47 -22.63
N ASP A 208 -29.54 -7.33 -23.30
CA ASP A 208 -29.00 -8.20 -24.37
C ASP A 208 -28.28 -7.37 -25.45
N ALA A 209 -28.78 -6.17 -25.76
CA ALA A 209 -28.16 -5.25 -26.70
C ALA A 209 -26.79 -4.76 -26.20
N ASP A 210 -26.65 -4.46 -24.91
CA ASP A 210 -25.38 -4.05 -24.29
C ASP A 210 -24.35 -5.19 -24.33
N LEU A 211 -24.78 -6.43 -24.03
CA LEU A 211 -23.92 -7.61 -24.06
C LEU A 211 -23.44 -7.91 -25.48
N VAL A 212 -24.32 -7.83 -26.48
CA VAL A 212 -23.96 -8.01 -27.90
C VAL A 212 -22.97 -6.95 -28.35
N LYS A 213 -23.20 -5.69 -27.97
CA LYS A 213 -22.30 -4.57 -28.31
C LYS A 213 -20.91 -4.77 -27.69
N LEU A 214 -20.86 -5.15 -26.41
CA LEU A 214 -19.61 -5.42 -25.70
C LEU A 214 -18.85 -6.59 -26.33
N GLY A 215 -19.54 -7.72 -26.56
CA GLY A 215 -18.95 -8.92 -27.16
C GLY A 215 -18.36 -8.66 -28.54
N ARG A 216 -19.06 -7.88 -29.38
CA ARG A 216 -18.56 -7.50 -30.71
C ARG A 216 -17.28 -6.67 -30.63
N ALA A 217 -17.25 -5.65 -29.77
CA ALA A 217 -16.06 -4.81 -29.59
C ALA A 217 -14.84 -5.63 -29.12
N CYS A 218 -15.05 -6.58 -28.19
CA CYS A 218 -13.99 -7.48 -27.73
C CYS A 218 -13.46 -8.35 -28.88
N LEU A 219 -14.34 -8.95 -29.67
CA LEU A 219 -13.97 -9.81 -30.80
C LEU A 219 -13.21 -9.04 -31.88
N ASP A 220 -13.70 -7.85 -32.24
CA ASP A 220 -13.03 -6.99 -33.23
C ASP A 220 -11.62 -6.63 -32.78
N ARG A 221 -11.43 -6.30 -31.50
CA ARG A 221 -10.11 -5.96 -30.95
C ARG A 221 -9.18 -7.17 -30.91
N LEU A 222 -9.68 -8.36 -30.56
CA LEU A 222 -8.91 -9.60 -30.60
C LEU A 222 -8.44 -9.92 -32.02
N ASN A 223 -9.33 -9.80 -33.00
CA ASN A 223 -9.00 -10.02 -34.41
C ASN A 223 -7.91 -9.05 -34.90
N GLN A 224 -7.98 -7.76 -34.51
CA GLN A 224 -6.90 -6.80 -34.80
C GLN A 224 -5.55 -7.25 -34.22
N HIS A 225 -5.53 -7.72 -32.97
CA HIS A 225 -4.30 -8.19 -32.33
C HIS A 225 -3.74 -9.47 -32.99
N ILE A 226 -4.60 -10.40 -33.38
CA ILE A 226 -4.21 -11.63 -34.09
C ILE A 226 -3.58 -11.27 -35.44
N SER A 227 -4.22 -10.42 -36.23
CA SER A 227 -3.71 -9.97 -37.54
C SER A 227 -2.36 -9.25 -37.43
N HIS A 228 -2.19 -8.37 -36.43
CA HIS A 228 -0.92 -7.71 -36.18
C HIS A 228 0.21 -8.65 -35.75
N ARG A 229 -0.10 -9.74 -35.04
CA ARG A 229 0.89 -10.76 -34.65
C ARG A 229 1.27 -11.68 -35.81
N ALA A 230 0.36 -11.93 -36.75
CA ALA A 230 0.64 -12.74 -37.94
C ALA A 230 1.50 -12.02 -39.00
N GLN A 231 1.64 -10.69 -38.88
CA GLN A 231 2.43 -9.83 -39.79
C GLN A 231 3.83 -9.49 -39.25
N ARG A 232 4.20 -10.01 -38.08
CA ARG A 232 5.53 -9.87 -37.45
C ARG A 232 6.27 -11.19 -37.51
#